data_AF-A0AAD5JY42-F1
#
_entry.id   AF-A0AAD5JY42-F1
#
_cell.length_a   1.000
_cell.length_b   1.000
_cell.length_c   1.000
_cell.angle_alpha   90.00
_cell.angle_beta   90.00
_cell.angle_gamma   90.00
#
_symmetry.space_group_name_H-M   'P 1'
#
loop_
_entity.id
_entity.type
_entity.pdbx_description
1 polymer ?
#
loop_
_entity_poly.entity_id
_entity_poly.type
_entity_poly.pdbx_seq_one_letter_code
_entity_poly.pdbx_strand_id
1 'polypeptide(L)'
;MPILLHTHHGCYVDEKGSDLADPLQISKDIDRSLYYYPRNISADHKAQKQKELHGLIVEILWRNPRLKYYQGFHDICSCFLLVLGKKDAIPAAENVALFFIRDGMLDSFDPISKQLRLMSSLVQYEDTELTEHLDRYHIMPYYALSWVLTWFSHDFEGFDKVARLFDLFISSSPLMPIYAASSITLLRRREFLQADQDLLHSLMKRIPQDMSMDNIVEKAVELERRYPPLELQKRSGLWLHEESPVNTWGKDWESLGWNSVPDRIQADRYLSHPIPKEEWEDEMLQKWMAERQPPVDEDDFF
;
A
#
# COMPACT_ATOMS: atom_id res chain seq x y z
N MET A 1 8.87 -17.66 4.13
CA MET A 1 7.56 -17.80 3.44
C MET A 1 7.07 -19.23 3.49
N PRO A 2 6.23 -19.54 4.49
CA PRO A 2 5.02 -20.33 4.26
C PRO A 2 3.80 -19.75 4.97
N ILE A 3 3.98 -18.98 6.04
CA ILE A 3 2.89 -18.39 6.84
C ILE A 3 1.98 -17.53 5.94
N LEU A 4 2.56 -16.76 5.01
CA LEU A 4 1.80 -15.96 4.05
C LEU A 4 0.89 -16.83 3.15
N LEU A 5 1.26 -18.08 2.88
CA LEU A 5 0.48 -19.02 2.09
C LEU A 5 -0.48 -19.86 2.94
N HIS A 6 -0.36 -19.80 4.27
CA HIS A 6 -1.19 -20.57 5.17
C HIS A 6 -2.57 -19.94 5.27
N THR A 7 -3.57 -20.77 5.05
CA THR A 7 -4.98 -20.45 5.22
C THR A 7 -5.67 -21.64 5.86
N HIS A 8 -6.76 -21.42 6.57
CA HIS A 8 -7.56 -22.52 7.10
C HIS A 8 -8.13 -23.30 5.92
N HIS A 9 -7.49 -24.43 5.58
CA HIS A 9 -7.99 -25.36 4.58
C HIS A 9 -9.30 -25.98 5.09
N GLY A 10 -10.42 -25.40 4.68
CA GLY A 10 -11.75 -25.90 4.95
C GLY A 10 -12.70 -25.26 3.96
N CYS A 11 -12.92 -25.95 2.84
CA CYS A 11 -13.80 -25.61 1.73
C CYS A 11 -13.73 -24.13 1.29
N TYR A 12 -13.10 -23.90 0.15
CA TYR A 12 -13.48 -22.83 -0.76
C TYR A 12 -14.97 -23.05 -1.09
N VAL A 13 -15.86 -22.58 -0.23
CA VAL A 13 -17.28 -22.65 -0.49
C VAL A 13 -17.51 -21.63 -1.59
N ASP A 14 -18.05 -22.09 -2.71
CA ASP A 14 -18.72 -21.29 -3.75
C ASP A 14 -19.97 -20.56 -3.17
N GLU A 15 -19.92 -20.15 -1.89
CA GLU A 15 -20.85 -19.20 -1.32
C GLU A 15 -20.40 -17.85 -1.83
N LYS A 16 -20.90 -17.51 -3.02
CA LYS A 16 -20.89 -16.15 -3.54
C LYS A 16 -21.26 -15.21 -2.39
N GLY A 17 -20.28 -14.46 -1.90
CA GLY A 17 -20.55 -13.29 -1.09
C GLY A 17 -21.51 -12.37 -1.83
N SER A 18 -22.22 -11.52 -1.09
CA SER A 18 -23.09 -10.49 -1.64
C SER A 18 -22.39 -9.64 -2.71
N ASP A 19 -23.18 -8.89 -3.48
CA ASP A 19 -22.68 -8.00 -4.54
C ASP A 19 -21.41 -7.25 -4.14
N LEU A 20 -20.38 -7.38 -4.99
CA LEU A 20 -19.12 -6.67 -4.83
C LEU A 20 -19.41 -5.17 -4.84
N ALA A 21 -18.85 -4.41 -3.89
CA ALA A 21 -19.16 -2.99 -3.76
C ALA A 21 -18.77 -2.20 -5.03
N ASP A 22 -17.65 -2.56 -5.69
CA ASP A 22 -17.07 -1.75 -6.79
C ASP A 22 -16.56 -2.56 -8.00
N PRO A 23 -17.39 -3.40 -8.64
CA PRO A 23 -16.97 -4.25 -9.76
C PRO A 23 -16.48 -3.45 -10.98
N LEU A 24 -17.05 -2.26 -11.20
CA LEU A 24 -16.67 -1.39 -12.32
C LEU A 24 -15.25 -0.80 -12.12
N GLN A 25 -14.94 -0.35 -10.90
CA GLN A 25 -13.63 0.21 -10.59
C GLN A 25 -12.55 -0.87 -10.71
N ILE A 26 -12.82 -2.07 -10.19
CA ILE A 26 -11.92 -3.22 -10.28
C ILE A 26 -11.62 -3.56 -11.75
N SER A 27 -12.64 -3.61 -12.60
CA SER A 27 -12.46 -3.87 -14.04
C SER A 27 -11.58 -2.82 -14.71
N LYS A 28 -11.86 -1.52 -14.47
CA LYS A 28 -11.08 -0.41 -15.02
C LYS A 28 -9.60 -0.45 -14.60
N ASP A 29 -9.33 -0.82 -13.35
CA ASP A 29 -7.98 -0.93 -12.83
C ASP A 29 -7.23 -2.13 -13.44
N ILE A 30 -7.92 -3.26 -13.61
CA ILE A 30 -7.34 -4.46 -14.25
C ILE A 30 -7.01 -4.18 -15.72
N ASP A 31 -7.86 -3.46 -16.45
CA ASP A 31 -7.60 -3.09 -17.84
C ASP A 31 -6.31 -2.26 -17.98
N ARG A 32 -6.02 -1.41 -16.99
CA ARG A 32 -4.80 -0.59 -16.92
C ARG A 32 -3.58 -1.32 -16.31
N SER A 33 -3.79 -2.47 -15.68
CA SER A 33 -2.73 -3.22 -14.99
C SER A 33 -1.70 -3.86 -15.93
N LEU A 34 -0.64 -4.41 -15.34
CA LEU A 34 0.44 -5.12 -16.05
C LEU A 34 1.03 -4.27 -17.19
N TYR A 35 1.24 -2.98 -16.91
CA TYR A 35 1.75 -2.01 -17.88
C TYR A 35 3.28 -2.14 -18.04
N TYR A 36 4.03 -2.10 -16.94
CA TYR A 36 5.50 -2.18 -16.97
C TYR A 36 6.04 -3.61 -17.01
N TYR A 37 5.30 -4.56 -16.43
CA TYR A 37 5.71 -5.95 -16.30
C TYR A 37 4.52 -6.91 -16.34
N PRO A 38 4.71 -8.13 -16.89
CA PRO A 38 5.96 -8.64 -17.46
C PRO A 38 6.23 -8.11 -18.88
N ARG A 39 7.51 -7.89 -19.21
CA ARG A 39 7.94 -7.36 -20.51
C ARG A 39 7.85 -8.43 -21.60
N ASN A 40 7.60 -8.00 -22.84
CA ASN A 40 7.62 -8.85 -24.05
C ASN A 40 6.60 -10.00 -24.08
N ILE A 41 5.43 -9.82 -23.47
CA ILE A 41 4.32 -10.78 -23.57
C ILE A 41 3.37 -10.43 -24.72
N SER A 42 2.70 -11.44 -25.30
CA SER A 42 1.63 -11.20 -26.27
C SER A 42 0.41 -10.57 -25.59
N ALA A 43 -0.43 -9.89 -26.39
CA ALA A 43 -1.70 -9.35 -25.91
C ALA A 43 -2.59 -10.43 -25.31
N ASP A 44 -2.63 -11.63 -25.89
CA ASP A 44 -3.39 -12.77 -25.38
C ASP A 44 -2.88 -13.23 -24.01
N HIS A 45 -1.57 -13.29 -23.81
CA HIS A 45 -0.98 -13.63 -22.51
C HIS A 45 -1.26 -12.53 -21.47
N LYS A 46 -1.22 -11.25 -21.87
CA LYS A 46 -1.59 -10.14 -20.99
C LYS A 46 -3.05 -10.24 -20.56
N ALA A 47 -3.96 -10.44 -21.51
CA ALA A 47 -5.39 -10.60 -21.25
C ALA A 47 -5.69 -11.79 -20.34
N GLN A 48 -4.99 -12.92 -20.54
CA GLN A 48 -5.09 -14.07 -19.65
C GLN A 48 -4.64 -13.75 -18.22
N LYS A 49 -3.53 -13.00 -18.06
CA LYS A 49 -3.07 -12.56 -16.74
C LYS A 49 -4.00 -11.55 -16.08
N GLN A 50 -4.58 -10.63 -16.85
CA GLN A 50 -5.63 -9.71 -16.36
C GLN A 50 -6.87 -10.48 -15.88
N LYS A 51 -7.28 -11.53 -16.60
CA LYS A 51 -8.37 -12.42 -16.17
C LYS A 51 -8.04 -13.19 -14.89
N GLU A 52 -6.81 -13.67 -14.76
CA GLU A 52 -6.33 -14.31 -13.53
C GLU A 52 -6.32 -13.34 -12.34
N LEU A 53 -5.85 -12.11 -12.56
CA LEU A 53 -5.82 -11.03 -11.58
C LEU A 53 -7.23 -10.65 -11.14
N HIS A 54 -8.17 -10.49 -12.09
CA HIS A 54 -9.57 -10.25 -11.80
C HIS A 54 -10.14 -11.34 -10.88
N GLY A 55 -9.95 -12.61 -11.25
CA GLY A 55 -10.42 -13.74 -10.46
C GLY A 55 -9.84 -13.73 -9.05
N LEU A 56 -8.54 -13.45 -8.91
CA LEU A 56 -7.87 -13.36 -7.61
C LEU A 56 -8.47 -12.25 -6.73
N ILE A 57 -8.64 -11.04 -7.25
CA ILE A 57 -9.17 -9.90 -6.46
C ILE A 57 -10.60 -10.16 -6.03
N VAL A 58 -11.46 -10.61 -6.95
CA VAL A 58 -12.86 -10.94 -6.64
C VAL A 58 -12.94 -12.03 -5.57
N GLU A 59 -12.11 -13.07 -5.68
CA GLU A 59 -12.07 -14.16 -4.73
C GLU A 59 -11.65 -13.71 -3.32
N ILE A 60 -10.69 -12.78 -3.21
CA ILE A 60 -10.29 -12.17 -1.93
C ILE A 60 -11.44 -11.35 -1.34
N LEU A 61 -12.07 -10.47 -2.12
CA LEU A 61 -13.11 -9.58 -1.61
C LEU A 61 -14.40 -10.32 -1.26
N TRP A 62 -14.75 -11.39 -2.00
CA TRP A 62 -15.87 -12.25 -1.63
C TRP A 62 -15.67 -12.97 -0.31
N ARG A 63 -14.44 -13.40 -0.01
CA ARG A 63 -14.11 -14.04 1.27
C ARG A 63 -14.10 -13.07 2.45
N ASN A 64 -13.88 -11.80 2.16
CA ASN A 64 -13.68 -10.76 3.17
C ASN A 64 -14.62 -9.57 2.86
N PRO A 65 -15.95 -9.75 3.00
CA PRO A 65 -16.94 -8.76 2.55
C PRO A 65 -16.87 -7.41 3.27
N ARG A 66 -16.12 -7.33 4.38
CA ARG A 66 -15.86 -6.08 5.09
C ARG A 66 -14.66 -5.30 4.55
N LEU A 67 -13.79 -5.93 3.76
CA LEU A 67 -12.73 -5.22 3.04
C LEU A 67 -13.33 -4.39 1.91
N LYS A 68 -12.87 -3.15 1.81
CA LYS A 68 -13.23 -2.22 0.73
C LYS A 68 -12.10 -2.16 -0.27
N TYR A 69 -12.46 -2.28 -1.54
CA TYR A 69 -11.48 -2.14 -2.61
C TYR A 69 -11.04 -0.67 -2.70
N TYR A 70 -9.73 -0.45 -2.83
CA TYR A 70 -9.18 0.86 -3.17
C TYR A 70 -8.38 0.78 -4.47
N GLN A 71 -8.34 1.88 -5.21
CA GLN A 71 -7.54 1.98 -6.43
C GLN A 71 -6.04 1.87 -6.10
N GLY A 72 -5.43 0.77 -6.56
CA GLY A 72 -4.03 0.42 -6.30
C GLY A 72 -3.85 -0.98 -5.68
N PHE A 73 -4.89 -1.56 -5.09
CA PHE A 73 -4.80 -2.93 -4.55
C PHE A 73 -4.48 -3.97 -5.65
N HIS A 74 -4.93 -3.73 -6.88
CA HIS A 74 -4.61 -4.57 -8.03
C HIS A 74 -3.10 -4.61 -8.36
N ASP A 75 -2.35 -3.55 -8.07
CA ASP A 75 -0.90 -3.52 -8.31
C ASP A 75 -0.18 -4.48 -7.33
N ILE A 76 -0.59 -4.49 -6.06
CA ILE A 76 -0.09 -5.45 -5.05
C ILE A 76 -0.42 -6.89 -5.46
N CYS A 77 -1.67 -7.13 -5.85
CA CYS A 77 -2.12 -8.44 -6.32
C CYS A 77 -1.37 -8.91 -7.57
N SER A 78 -1.03 -7.98 -8.48
CA SER A 78 -0.25 -8.27 -9.69
C SER A 78 1.13 -8.79 -9.34
N CYS A 79 1.81 -8.20 -8.36
CA CYS A 79 3.12 -8.68 -7.92
C CYS A 79 3.05 -10.12 -7.41
N PHE A 80 2.10 -10.43 -6.51
CA PHE A 80 1.91 -11.81 -6.04
C PHE A 80 1.55 -12.78 -7.16
N LEU A 81 0.69 -12.39 -8.10
CA LEU A 81 0.32 -13.21 -9.24
C LEU A 81 1.52 -13.54 -10.13
N LEU A 82 2.43 -12.59 -10.34
CA LEU A 82 3.61 -12.76 -11.18
C LEU A 82 4.68 -13.64 -10.52
N VAL A 83 4.85 -13.54 -9.20
CA VAL A 83 5.86 -14.33 -8.46
C VAL A 83 5.36 -15.73 -8.13
N LEU A 84 4.12 -15.85 -7.63
CA LEU A 84 3.59 -17.09 -7.05
C LEU A 84 2.64 -17.85 -7.99
N GLY A 85 2.11 -17.18 -9.01
CA GLY A 85 1.01 -17.71 -9.81
C GLY A 85 -0.32 -17.72 -9.05
N LYS A 86 -1.44 -17.90 -9.77
CA LYS A 86 -2.79 -17.66 -9.23
C LYS A 86 -3.07 -18.41 -7.92
N LYS A 87 -2.74 -19.70 -7.86
CA LYS A 87 -3.09 -20.58 -6.73
C LYS A 87 -2.51 -20.08 -5.41
N ASP A 88 -1.23 -19.74 -5.41
CA ASP A 88 -0.51 -19.35 -4.19
C ASP A 88 -0.59 -17.83 -3.95
N ALA A 89 -0.85 -17.05 -4.99
CA ALA A 89 -1.06 -15.60 -4.89
C ALA A 89 -2.33 -15.23 -4.11
N ILE A 90 -3.40 -16.03 -4.20
CA ILE A 90 -4.66 -15.76 -3.47
C ILE A 90 -4.45 -15.74 -1.95
N PRO A 91 -4.00 -16.82 -1.28
CA PRO A 91 -3.79 -16.78 0.16
C PRO A 91 -2.74 -15.75 0.56
N ALA A 92 -1.72 -15.53 -0.29
CA ALA A 92 -0.69 -14.53 -0.04
C ALA A 92 -1.25 -13.10 0.02
N ALA A 93 -1.91 -12.66 -1.05
CA ALA A 93 -2.48 -11.33 -1.14
C ALA A 93 -3.63 -11.12 -0.15
N GLU A 94 -4.41 -12.15 0.15
CA GLU A 94 -5.46 -12.11 1.16
C GLU A 94 -4.89 -11.87 2.57
N ASN A 95 -3.80 -12.57 2.93
CA ASN A 95 -3.13 -12.34 4.20
C ASN A 95 -2.46 -10.96 4.25
N VAL A 96 -1.91 -10.45 3.14
CA VAL A 96 -1.44 -9.06 3.06
C VAL A 96 -2.59 -8.08 3.31
N ALA A 97 -3.73 -8.27 2.65
CA ALA A 97 -4.92 -7.46 2.81
C ALA A 97 -5.40 -7.39 4.27
N LEU A 98 -5.39 -8.52 4.98
CA LEU A 98 -5.89 -8.61 6.35
C LEU A 98 -4.90 -8.16 7.42
N PHE A 99 -3.59 -8.41 7.26
CA PHE A 99 -2.61 -8.28 8.34
C PHE A 99 -1.53 -7.23 8.09
N PHE A 100 -1.50 -6.61 6.91
CA PHE A 100 -0.52 -5.58 6.58
C PHE A 100 -1.18 -4.29 6.13
N ILE A 101 -2.08 -4.36 5.14
CA ILE A 101 -2.66 -3.18 4.49
C ILE A 101 -4.12 -2.93 4.86
N ARG A 102 -4.64 -3.62 5.88
CA ARG A 102 -6.05 -3.54 6.30
C ARG A 102 -6.52 -2.10 6.48
N ASP A 103 -5.67 -1.24 7.02
CA ASP A 103 -5.94 0.18 7.24
C ASP A 103 -6.31 0.94 5.96
N GLY A 104 -5.81 0.51 4.79
CA GLY A 104 -6.15 1.11 3.49
C GLY A 104 -7.40 0.52 2.83
N MET A 105 -7.96 -0.55 3.41
CA MET A 105 -9.14 -1.26 2.90
C MET A 105 -10.39 -1.02 3.76
N LEU A 106 -10.41 0.07 4.53
CA LEU A 106 -11.53 0.50 5.37
C LEU A 106 -12.40 1.53 4.63
N ASP A 107 -13.56 1.86 5.21
CA ASP A 107 -14.46 2.90 4.69
C ASP A 107 -13.95 4.35 4.86
N SER A 108 -12.78 4.52 5.48
CA SER A 108 -12.11 5.79 5.70
C SER A 108 -10.60 5.65 5.47
N PHE A 109 -10.00 6.68 4.87
CA PHE A 109 -8.55 6.77 4.68
C PHE A 109 -7.81 7.39 5.87
N ASP A 110 -8.52 7.76 6.94
CA ASP A 110 -7.90 8.33 8.16
C ASP A 110 -6.75 7.48 8.72
N PRO A 111 -6.86 6.15 8.79
CA PRO A 111 -5.75 5.32 9.23
C PRO A 111 -4.48 5.51 8.38
N ILE A 112 -4.61 5.55 7.05
CA ILE A 112 -3.48 5.78 6.15
C ILE A 112 -2.99 7.24 6.23
N SER A 113 -3.89 8.21 6.36
CA SER A 113 -3.54 9.62 6.60
C SER A 113 -2.67 9.77 7.86
N LYS A 114 -3.06 9.12 8.97
CA LYS A 114 -2.26 9.07 10.21
C LYS A 114 -0.90 8.43 9.98
N GLN A 115 -0.82 7.32 9.25
CA GLN A 115 0.47 6.70 8.90
C GLN A 115 1.36 7.64 8.07
N LEU A 116 0.80 8.39 7.12
CA LEU A 116 1.54 9.42 6.36
C LEU A 116 1.98 10.59 7.25
N ARG A 117 1.20 11.01 8.25
CA ARG A 117 1.63 12.02 9.23
C ARG A 117 2.77 11.52 10.12
N LEU A 118 2.83 10.22 10.43
CA LEU A 118 3.99 9.61 11.07
C LEU A 118 5.24 9.69 10.18
N MET A 119 5.08 9.59 8.86
CA MET A 119 6.16 9.84 7.88
C MET A 119 6.76 11.25 8.05
N SER A 120 5.92 12.28 8.14
CA SER A 120 6.37 13.66 8.38
C SER A 120 7.15 13.78 9.69
N SER A 121 6.69 13.09 10.74
CA SER A 121 7.39 13.05 12.03
C SER A 121 8.77 12.40 11.91
N LEU A 122 8.89 11.30 11.15
CA LEU A 122 10.19 10.65 10.87
C LEU A 122 11.15 11.59 10.14
N VAL A 123 10.68 12.25 9.09
CA VAL A 123 11.49 13.21 8.33
C VAL A 123 11.94 14.37 9.23
N GLN A 124 11.05 14.89 10.09
CA GLN A 124 11.38 15.93 11.05
C GLN A 124 12.46 15.54 12.06
N TYR A 125 12.41 14.30 12.57
CA TYR A 125 13.38 13.81 13.55
C TYR A 125 14.76 13.56 12.96
N GLU A 126 14.84 13.25 11.66
CA GLU A 126 16.10 13.05 10.96
C GLU A 126 16.65 14.33 10.34
N ASP A 127 15.79 15.23 9.88
CA ASP A 127 16.18 16.41 9.10
C ASP A 127 15.19 17.58 9.28
N THR A 128 15.45 18.40 10.29
CA THR A 128 14.65 19.59 10.58
C THR A 128 14.73 20.62 9.46
N GLU A 129 15.89 20.80 8.80
CA GLU A 129 16.05 21.75 7.69
C GLU A 129 15.18 21.36 6.49
N LEU A 130 15.18 20.08 6.13
CA LEU A 130 14.30 19.58 5.06
C LEU A 130 12.83 19.79 5.42
N THR A 131 12.44 19.52 6.66
CA THR A 131 11.06 19.70 7.12
C THR A 131 10.61 21.15 7.04
N GLU A 132 11.42 22.09 7.54
CA GLU A 132 11.13 23.52 7.46
C GLU A 132 10.99 24.01 6.01
N HIS A 133 11.79 23.43 5.09
CA HIS A 133 11.68 23.72 3.67
C HIS A 133 10.39 23.20 3.05
N LEU A 134 9.99 21.97 3.36
CA LEU A 134 8.72 21.39 2.91
C LEU A 134 7.52 22.18 3.47
N ASP A 135 7.57 22.57 4.74
CA ASP A 135 6.52 23.34 5.41
C ASP A 135 6.35 24.75 4.80
N ARG A 136 7.46 25.39 4.42
CA ARG A 136 7.45 26.70 3.74
C ARG A 136 6.64 26.67 2.45
N TYR A 137 6.62 25.54 1.75
CA TYR A 137 5.87 25.33 0.51
C TYR A 137 4.58 24.54 0.73
N HIS A 138 4.15 24.36 1.99
CA HIS A 138 2.93 23.63 2.36
C HIS A 138 2.86 22.21 1.77
N ILE A 139 3.99 21.52 1.68
CA ILE A 139 4.06 20.14 1.20
C ILE A 139 3.59 19.18 2.29
N MET A 140 2.41 18.61 2.11
CA MET A 140 1.86 17.58 2.99
C MET A 140 2.31 16.18 2.53
N PRO A 141 2.40 15.17 3.43
CA PRO A 141 2.96 13.84 3.11
C PRO A 141 2.11 13.00 2.13
N TYR A 142 0.98 13.52 1.64
CA TYR A 142 0.11 12.85 0.67
C TYR A 142 0.75 12.62 -0.71
N TYR A 143 1.92 13.22 -1.00
CA TYR A 143 2.69 12.86 -2.19
C TYR A 143 3.09 11.37 -2.18
N ALA A 144 3.27 10.77 -1.00
CA ALA A 144 3.64 9.36 -0.84
C ALA A 144 2.44 8.42 -0.74
N LEU A 145 1.20 8.92 -0.84
CA LEU A 145 0.00 8.11 -0.66
C LEU A 145 -0.03 6.92 -1.64
N SER A 146 0.25 7.16 -2.93
CA SER A 146 0.28 6.07 -3.91
C SER A 146 1.38 5.06 -3.66
N TRP A 147 2.52 5.55 -3.18
CA TRP A 147 3.68 4.72 -2.91
C TRP A 147 3.32 3.70 -1.83
N VAL A 148 2.68 4.16 -0.77
CA VAL A 148 2.27 3.32 0.36
C VAL A 148 1.13 2.39 -0.04
N LEU A 149 0.09 2.90 -0.71
CA LEU A 149 -1.09 2.11 -1.08
C LEU A 149 -0.77 1.01 -2.11
N THR A 150 0.23 1.21 -2.96
CA THR A 150 0.62 0.21 -3.98
C THR A 150 1.88 -0.55 -3.60
N TRP A 151 2.43 -0.36 -2.39
CA TRP A 151 3.76 -0.87 -2.03
C TRP A 151 4.82 -0.56 -3.11
N PHE A 152 4.75 0.66 -3.64
CA PHE A 152 5.64 1.24 -4.64
C PHE A 152 5.62 0.52 -6.00
N SER A 153 4.77 -0.49 -6.18
CA SER A 153 4.75 -1.28 -7.42
C SER A 153 4.24 -0.51 -8.62
N HIS A 154 3.45 0.55 -8.38
CA HIS A 154 2.99 1.47 -9.41
C HIS A 154 4.08 2.49 -9.81
N ASP A 155 4.97 2.85 -8.88
CA ASP A 155 5.91 3.96 -9.04
C ASP A 155 7.32 3.52 -9.48
N PHE A 156 7.63 2.21 -9.44
CA PHE A 156 8.85 1.63 -10.01
C PHE A 156 8.60 0.86 -11.30
N GLU A 157 9.42 1.11 -12.32
CA GLU A 157 9.35 0.42 -13.63
C GLU A 157 10.07 -0.94 -13.64
N GLY A 158 11.02 -1.13 -12.73
CA GLY A 158 11.82 -2.35 -12.58
C GLY A 158 11.18 -3.34 -11.62
N PHE A 159 10.76 -4.50 -12.13
CA PHE A 159 10.11 -5.52 -11.30
C PHE A 159 11.02 -6.11 -10.23
N ASP A 160 12.34 -6.13 -10.47
CA ASP A 160 13.36 -6.52 -9.49
C ASP A 160 13.34 -5.60 -8.25
N LYS A 161 13.14 -4.29 -8.46
CA LYS A 161 13.03 -3.30 -7.39
C LYS A 161 11.74 -3.47 -6.61
N VAL A 162 10.63 -3.68 -7.32
CA VAL A 162 9.32 -3.97 -6.71
C VAL A 162 9.39 -5.24 -5.86
N ALA A 163 9.90 -6.34 -6.41
CA ALA A 163 10.05 -7.59 -5.68
C ALA A 163 10.93 -7.43 -4.43
N ARG A 164 12.02 -6.67 -4.52
CA ARG A 164 12.91 -6.39 -3.38
C ARG A 164 12.21 -5.62 -2.25
N LEU A 165 11.33 -4.67 -2.58
CA LEU A 165 10.52 -3.95 -1.60
C LEU A 165 9.44 -4.86 -1.00
N PHE A 166 8.82 -5.72 -1.80
CA PHE A 166 7.85 -6.71 -1.29
C PHE A 166 8.51 -7.67 -0.30
N ASP A 167 9.73 -8.15 -0.58
CA ASP A 167 10.51 -8.97 0.35
C ASP A 167 10.70 -8.26 1.69
N LEU A 168 11.02 -6.96 1.67
CA LEU A 168 11.17 -6.13 2.87
C LEU A 168 9.83 -6.00 3.61
N PHE A 169 8.74 -5.68 2.93
CA PHE A 169 7.45 -5.40 3.56
C PHE A 169 6.81 -6.64 4.19
N ILE A 170 6.85 -7.79 3.51
CA ILE A 170 6.28 -9.03 4.05
C ILE A 170 7.12 -9.63 5.20
N SER A 171 8.34 -9.15 5.39
CA SER A 171 9.26 -9.62 6.44
C SER A 171 9.39 -8.65 7.62
N SER A 172 8.71 -7.51 7.58
CA SER A 172 8.84 -6.42 8.57
C SER A 172 7.48 -5.99 9.11
N SER A 173 7.46 -5.03 10.05
CA SER A 173 6.23 -4.44 10.55
C SER A 173 5.36 -3.87 9.41
N PRO A 174 4.02 -3.85 9.54
CA PRO A 174 3.12 -3.23 8.57
C PRO A 174 3.40 -1.75 8.28
N LEU A 175 4.14 -1.07 9.18
CA LEU A 175 4.55 0.33 8.99
C LEU A 175 5.79 0.48 8.09
N MET A 176 6.45 -0.61 7.68
CA MET A 176 7.66 -0.59 6.84
C MET A 176 7.54 0.24 5.54
N PRO A 177 6.40 0.25 4.81
CA PRO A 177 6.22 1.14 3.66
C PRO A 177 6.38 2.64 4.01
N ILE A 178 6.02 3.06 5.22
CA ILE A 178 6.20 4.45 5.69
C ILE A 178 7.68 4.76 5.94
N TYR A 179 8.43 3.82 6.50
CA TYR A 179 9.88 3.96 6.65
C TYR A 179 10.59 3.98 5.29
N ALA A 180 10.13 3.18 4.32
CA ALA A 180 10.65 3.22 2.95
C ALA A 180 10.35 4.56 2.25
N ALA A 181 9.14 5.10 2.40
CA ALA A 181 8.79 6.42 1.86
C ALA A 181 9.63 7.54 2.50
N SER A 182 9.85 7.47 3.81
CA SER A 182 10.72 8.39 4.55
C SER A 182 12.16 8.30 4.08
N SER A 183 12.67 7.07 3.89
CA SER A 183 13.99 6.78 3.35
C SER A 183 14.21 7.42 1.97
N ILE A 184 13.28 7.22 1.04
CA ILE A 184 13.33 7.84 -0.30
C ILE A 184 13.34 9.37 -0.19
N THR A 185 12.51 9.93 0.69
CA THR A 185 12.45 11.38 0.91
C THR A 185 13.78 11.94 1.42
N LEU A 186 14.37 11.30 2.44
CA LEU A 186 15.62 11.72 3.06
C LEU A 186 16.83 11.55 2.12
N LEU A 187 16.87 10.48 1.32
CA LEU A 187 17.93 10.27 0.33
C LEU A 187 17.92 11.32 -0.78
N ARG A 188 16.77 11.95 -1.02
CA ARG A 188 16.59 13.03 -2.01
C ARG A 188 16.69 14.44 -1.42
N ARG A 189 17.05 14.57 -0.14
CA ARG A 189 17.23 15.85 0.57
C ARG A 189 17.86 16.96 -0.28
N ARG A 190 19.02 16.67 -0.89
CA ARG A 190 19.79 17.68 -1.63
C ARG A 190 19.02 18.21 -2.85
N GLU A 191 18.28 17.35 -3.52
CA GLU A 191 17.45 17.69 -4.67
C GLU A 191 16.30 18.60 -4.23
N PHE A 192 15.64 18.26 -3.13
CA PHE A 192 14.50 19.01 -2.60
C PHE A 192 14.89 20.39 -2.09
N LEU A 193 15.97 20.51 -1.31
CA LEU A 193 16.43 21.80 -0.78
C LEU A 193 16.90 22.79 -1.86
N GLN A 194 17.22 22.30 -3.05
CA GLN A 194 17.65 23.11 -4.19
C GLN A 194 16.50 23.50 -5.12
N ALA A 195 15.33 22.90 -4.96
CA ALA A 195 14.17 23.16 -5.80
C ALA A 195 13.43 24.43 -5.37
N ASP A 196 12.84 25.12 -6.34
CA ASP A 196 11.79 26.11 -6.07
C ASP A 196 10.44 25.41 -5.83
N GLN A 197 9.40 26.18 -5.51
CA GLN A 197 8.08 25.65 -5.15
C GLN A 197 7.50 24.74 -6.24
N ASP A 198 7.46 25.21 -7.48
CA ASP A 198 6.81 24.51 -8.59
C ASP A 198 7.57 23.21 -8.93
N LEU A 199 8.91 23.28 -8.95
CA LEU A 199 9.74 22.11 -9.15
C LEU A 199 9.59 21.11 -8.01
N LEU A 200 9.57 21.56 -6.75
CA LEU A 200 9.45 20.70 -5.58
C LEU A 200 8.16 19.86 -5.64
N HIS A 201 7.00 20.47 -5.91
CA HIS A 201 5.75 19.72 -6.05
C HIS A 201 5.82 18.61 -7.12
N SER A 202 6.48 18.88 -8.25
CA SER A 202 6.68 17.91 -9.33
C SER A 202 7.64 16.78 -8.91
N LEU A 203 8.76 17.14 -8.27
CA LEU A 203 9.79 16.19 -7.84
C LEU A 203 9.29 15.24 -6.76
N MET A 204 8.48 15.72 -5.81
CA MET A 204 7.95 14.92 -4.71
C MET A 204 6.99 13.83 -5.18
N LYS A 205 6.30 14.02 -6.32
CA LYS A 205 5.37 13.03 -6.88
C LYS A 205 6.08 11.87 -7.60
N ARG A 206 7.35 12.00 -7.97
CA ARG A 206 8.08 11.02 -8.79
C ARG A 206 9.21 10.39 -8.02
N ILE A 207 9.40 9.08 -8.15
CA ILE A 207 10.57 8.38 -7.61
C ILE A 207 11.62 8.26 -8.71
N PRO A 208 12.87 8.73 -8.51
CA PRO A 208 13.95 8.52 -9.47
C PRO A 208 14.24 7.02 -9.65
N GLN A 209 14.19 6.55 -10.89
CA GLN A 209 14.28 5.13 -11.22
C GLN A 209 15.70 4.56 -11.04
N ASP A 210 16.72 5.41 -10.89
CA ASP A 210 18.13 5.06 -10.70
C ASP A 210 18.54 4.93 -9.22
N MET A 211 17.63 5.21 -8.27
CA MET A 211 17.92 5.06 -6.84
C MET A 211 18.35 3.62 -6.49
N SER A 212 19.36 3.52 -5.62
CA SER A 212 19.86 2.26 -5.07
C SER A 212 18.83 1.65 -4.12
N MET A 213 18.37 0.44 -4.43
CA MET A 213 17.46 -0.31 -3.56
C MET A 213 18.12 -0.64 -2.22
N ASP A 214 19.41 -0.96 -2.23
CA ASP A 214 20.14 -1.27 -1.00
C ASP A 214 20.17 -0.06 -0.07
N ASN A 215 20.40 1.15 -0.59
CA ASN A 215 20.38 2.37 0.22
C ASN A 215 18.97 2.65 0.77
N ILE A 216 17.93 2.44 -0.04
CA ILE A 216 16.55 2.65 0.39
C ILE A 216 16.19 1.68 1.51
N VAL A 217 16.49 0.39 1.34
CA VAL A 217 16.22 -0.68 2.30
C VAL A 217 17.03 -0.47 3.58
N GLU A 218 18.33 -0.21 3.47
CA GLU A 218 19.21 -0.01 4.62
C GLU A 218 18.74 1.17 5.47
N LYS A 219 18.43 2.31 4.84
CA LYS A 219 17.93 3.48 5.55
C LYS A 219 16.53 3.24 6.13
N ALA A 220 15.63 2.54 5.45
CA ALA A 220 14.30 2.20 5.99
C ALA A 220 14.40 1.33 7.26
N VAL A 221 15.24 0.29 7.23
CA VAL A 221 15.50 -0.58 8.39
C VAL A 221 16.20 0.19 9.51
N GLU A 222 17.12 1.11 9.19
CA GLU A 222 17.75 2.00 10.18
C GLU A 222 16.70 2.86 10.89
N LEU A 223 15.76 3.46 10.14
CA LEU A 223 14.70 4.29 10.69
C LEU A 223 13.77 3.50 11.60
N GLU A 224 13.33 2.30 11.20
CA GLU A 224 12.48 1.45 12.04
C GLU A 224 13.19 1.07 13.35
N ARG A 225 14.48 0.71 13.27
CA ARG A 225 15.27 0.39 14.46
C ARG A 225 15.41 1.58 15.42
N ARG A 226 15.58 2.79 14.89
CA ARG A 226 15.74 4.03 15.69
C ARG A 226 14.41 4.53 16.26
N TYR A 227 13.33 4.34 15.51
CA TYR A 227 11.99 4.78 15.85
C TYR A 227 10.99 3.62 15.69
N PRO A 228 11.02 2.59 16.56
CA PRO A 228 10.07 1.48 16.46
C PRO A 228 8.62 1.99 16.46
N PRO A 229 7.65 1.31 15.80
CA PRO A 229 6.31 1.84 15.56
C PRO A 229 5.61 2.41 16.80
N LEU A 230 5.73 1.73 17.95
CA LEU A 230 5.14 2.21 19.22
C LEU A 230 5.82 3.48 19.74
N GLU A 231 7.15 3.55 19.68
CA GLU A 231 7.90 4.72 20.17
C GLU A 231 7.71 5.91 19.23
N LEU A 232 7.59 5.67 17.91
CA LEU A 232 7.28 6.71 16.93
C LEU A 232 5.91 7.37 17.20
N GLN A 233 4.88 6.56 17.47
CA GLN A 233 3.55 7.08 17.84
C GLN A 233 3.61 7.87 19.15
N LYS A 234 4.28 7.33 20.17
CA LYS A 234 4.43 7.97 21.47
C LYS A 234 5.17 9.32 21.38
N ARG A 235 6.25 9.38 20.60
CA ARG A 235 7.08 10.58 20.45
C ARG A 235 6.39 11.66 19.61
N SER A 236 5.65 11.27 18.57
CA SER A 236 4.89 12.20 17.74
C SER A 236 3.58 12.66 18.38
N GLY A 237 3.04 11.89 19.33
CA GLY A 237 1.70 12.10 19.88
C GLY A 237 0.59 11.66 18.92
N LEU A 238 0.94 11.12 17.74
CA LEU A 238 -0.01 10.60 16.76
C LEU A 238 -0.20 9.10 16.99
N TRP A 239 -1.38 8.74 17.49
CA TRP A 239 -1.75 7.34 17.73
C TRP A 239 -2.56 6.79 16.56
N LEU A 240 -2.13 5.65 16.04
CA LEU A 240 -2.94 4.81 15.17
C LEU A 240 -4.01 4.10 16.01
N HIS A 241 -5.09 3.67 15.37
CA HIS A 241 -6.15 2.92 16.05
C HIS A 241 -5.57 1.64 16.70
N GLU A 242 -6.12 1.21 17.85
CA GLU A 242 -5.62 0.02 18.56
C GLU A 242 -5.74 -1.26 17.71
N GLU A 243 -6.68 -1.25 16.77
CA GLU A 243 -6.93 -2.33 15.82
C GLU A 243 -6.23 -2.14 14.47
N SER A 244 -5.36 -1.14 14.32
CA SER A 244 -4.49 -1.05 13.15
C SER A 244 -3.56 -2.26 13.09
N PRO A 245 -3.28 -2.86 11.90
CA PRO A 245 -2.28 -3.91 11.75
C PRO A 245 -0.92 -3.55 12.36
N VAL A 246 -0.57 -2.26 12.37
CA VAL A 246 0.67 -1.77 12.99
C VAL A 246 0.66 -2.05 14.50
N ASN A 247 -0.45 -1.76 15.17
CA ASN A 247 -0.60 -1.95 16.61
C ASN A 247 -0.95 -3.39 16.99
N THR A 248 -1.50 -4.17 16.06
CA THR A 248 -1.82 -5.57 16.28
C THR A 248 -0.73 -6.55 15.82
N TRP A 249 0.33 -6.06 15.16
CA TRP A 249 1.41 -6.88 14.59
C TRP A 249 1.96 -7.95 15.54
N GLY A 250 2.34 -7.55 16.75
CA GLY A 250 2.96 -8.45 17.74
C GLY A 250 2.07 -9.65 18.12
N LYS A 251 0.77 -9.39 18.26
CA LYS A 251 -0.21 -10.42 18.65
C LYS A 251 -0.71 -11.25 17.47
N ASP A 252 -0.92 -10.63 16.30
CA ASP A 252 -1.63 -11.29 15.19
C ASP A 252 -0.66 -11.95 14.19
N TRP A 253 0.60 -11.51 14.13
CA TRP A 253 1.52 -11.95 13.07
C TRP A 253 2.95 -12.26 13.54
N GLU A 254 3.60 -11.37 14.29
CA GLU A 254 5.03 -11.50 14.67
C GLU A 254 5.31 -12.79 15.45
N SER A 255 4.37 -13.18 16.31
CA SER A 255 4.48 -14.38 17.15
C SER A 255 4.18 -15.70 16.41
N LEU A 256 3.76 -15.63 15.13
CA LEU A 256 3.43 -16.82 14.36
C LEU A 256 4.68 -17.61 13.97
N GLY A 257 4.66 -18.91 14.25
CA GLY A 257 5.69 -19.85 13.81
C GLY A 257 5.47 -20.29 12.36
N TRP A 258 6.48 -20.95 11.78
CA TRP A 258 6.48 -21.42 10.39
C TRP A 258 5.21 -22.18 9.96
N ASN A 259 4.65 -23.02 10.85
CA ASN A 259 3.46 -23.85 10.61
C ASN A 259 2.14 -23.22 11.09
N SER A 260 2.18 -21.98 11.60
CA SER A 260 0.99 -21.30 12.09
C SER A 260 0.09 -20.87 10.93
N VAL A 261 -1.23 -20.83 11.20
CA VAL A 261 -2.22 -20.24 10.31
C VAL A 261 -2.66 -18.92 10.93
N PRO A 262 -2.58 -17.78 10.21
CA PRO A 262 -3.05 -16.49 10.72
C PRO A 262 -4.53 -16.51 11.10
N ASP A 263 -4.90 -15.90 12.23
CA ASP A 263 -6.28 -15.87 12.73
C ASP A 263 -7.14 -14.88 11.93
N ARG A 264 -7.75 -15.38 10.85
CA ARG A 264 -8.59 -14.59 9.96
C ARG A 264 -9.89 -14.13 10.61
N ILE A 265 -10.41 -14.92 11.55
CA ILE A 265 -11.63 -14.57 12.28
C ILE A 265 -11.35 -13.34 13.14
N GLN A 266 -10.19 -13.30 13.79
CA GLN A 266 -9.79 -12.12 14.55
C GLN A 266 -9.56 -10.90 13.65
N ALA A 267 -8.94 -11.07 12.48
CA ALA A 267 -8.78 -9.99 11.52
C ALA A 267 -10.14 -9.42 11.03
N ASP A 268 -11.11 -10.29 10.75
CA ASP A 268 -12.47 -9.91 10.35
C ASP A 268 -13.25 -9.19 11.47
N ARG A 269 -13.00 -9.54 12.75
CA ARG A 269 -13.59 -8.83 13.90
C ARG A 269 -13.17 -7.37 13.95
N TYR A 270 -11.89 -7.05 13.71
CA TYR A 270 -11.44 -5.66 13.67
C TYR A 270 -12.17 -4.86 12.58
N LEU A 271 -12.44 -5.48 11.43
CA LEU A 271 -13.21 -4.85 10.35
C LEU A 271 -14.69 -4.61 10.70
N SER A 272 -15.21 -5.22 11.77
CA SER A 272 -16.60 -5.07 12.19
C SER A 272 -16.84 -3.84 13.07
N HIS A 273 -15.78 -3.21 13.58
CA HIS A 273 -15.90 -2.03 14.41
C HIS A 273 -15.90 -0.76 13.56
N PRO A 274 -16.84 0.17 13.79
CA PRO A 274 -16.89 1.41 13.05
C PRO A 274 -15.70 2.29 13.40
N ILE A 275 -15.00 2.77 12.38
CA ILE A 275 -13.92 3.74 12.54
C ILE A 275 -14.51 5.14 12.33
N PRO A 276 -14.24 6.10 13.24
CA PRO A 276 -14.71 7.47 13.08
C PRO A 276 -14.24 8.03 11.74
N LYS A 277 -15.18 8.58 10.97
CA LYS A 277 -14.91 9.14 9.66
C LYS A 277 -14.78 10.65 9.76
N GLU A 278 -13.61 11.19 9.43
CA GLU A 278 -13.41 12.64 9.36
C GLU A 278 -13.74 13.15 7.94
N GLU A 279 -14.73 14.04 7.82
CA GLU A 279 -15.28 14.47 6.52
C GLU A 279 -14.26 15.17 5.61
N TRP A 280 -13.26 15.86 6.17
CA TRP A 280 -12.31 16.68 5.41
C TRP A 280 -11.22 15.85 4.71
N GLU A 281 -10.90 14.66 5.19
CA GLU A 281 -9.87 13.79 4.58
C GLU A 281 -10.41 13.08 3.32
N ASP A 282 -11.71 12.77 3.29
CA ASP A 282 -12.40 12.24 2.12
C ASP A 282 -12.39 13.23 0.95
N GLU A 283 -12.60 14.53 1.20
CA GLU A 283 -12.55 15.57 0.17
C GLU A 283 -11.13 15.72 -0.41
N MET A 284 -10.11 15.71 0.46
CA MET A 284 -8.71 15.74 0.03
C MET A 284 -8.34 14.53 -0.82
N LEU A 285 -8.82 13.35 -0.43
CA LEU A 285 -8.59 12.13 -1.18
C LEU A 285 -9.33 12.14 -2.53
N GLN A 286 -10.60 12.54 -2.57
CA GLN A 286 -11.35 12.66 -3.83
C GLN A 286 -10.64 13.60 -4.79
N LYS A 287 -10.14 14.73 -4.29
CA LYS A 287 -9.33 15.66 -5.07
C LYS A 287 -8.05 15.01 -5.59
N TRP A 288 -7.33 14.27 -4.73
CA TRP A 288 -6.10 13.59 -5.13
C TRP A 288 -6.35 12.44 -6.12
N MET A 289 -7.42 11.66 -5.97
CA MET A 289 -7.82 10.62 -6.92
C MET A 289 -8.25 11.24 -8.26
N ALA A 290 -8.94 12.38 -8.24
CA ALA A 290 -9.32 13.11 -9.43
C ALA A 290 -8.10 13.61 -10.22
N GLU A 291 -7.02 14.03 -9.54
CA GLU A 291 -5.73 14.40 -10.18
C GLU A 291 -5.03 13.21 -10.87
N ARG A 292 -5.46 11.97 -10.62
CA ARG A 292 -4.88 10.74 -11.18
C ARG A 292 -5.80 9.99 -12.15
N GLN A 293 -7.04 10.45 -12.33
CA GLN A 293 -7.83 10.01 -13.48
C GLN A 293 -7.30 10.74 -14.72
N PRO A 294 -7.03 10.05 -15.85
CA PRO A 294 -6.84 10.76 -17.11
C PRO A 294 -8.08 11.62 -17.36
N PRO A 295 -7.95 12.79 -18.01
CA PRO A 295 -9.13 13.57 -18.38
C PRO A 295 -10.12 12.65 -19.07
N VAL A 296 -11.37 12.68 -18.61
CA VAL A 296 -12.46 12.05 -19.33
C VAL A 296 -12.48 12.74 -20.69
N ASP A 297 -12.11 12.04 -21.75
CA ASP A 297 -12.38 12.52 -23.09
C ASP A 297 -13.91 12.63 -23.19
N GLU A 298 -14.42 13.85 -23.10
CA GLU A 298 -15.84 14.20 -23.25
C GLU A 298 -16.33 14.06 -24.72
N ASP A 299 -15.66 13.22 -25.53
CA ASP A 299 -15.90 13.11 -26.97
C ASP A 299 -16.45 11.72 -27.38
N ASP A 300 -17.31 11.10 -26.56
CA ASP A 300 -18.10 9.92 -26.96
C ASP A 300 -19.58 10.04 -26.56
N PHE A 301 -20.14 11.25 -26.74
CA PHE A 301 -21.58 11.45 -26.86
C PHE A 301 -21.93 12.00 -28.25
N PHE A 302 -21.86 11.15 -29.28
CA PHE A 302 -22.72 11.25 -30.47
C PHE A 302 -22.92 9.89 -31.14
#